data_AF-A0A4Y6V4V7-F1
#
_entry.id   AF-A0A4Y6V4V7-F1
#
_cell.length_a   1.000
_cell.length_b   1.000
_cell.length_c   1.000
_cell.angle_alpha   90.00
_cell.angle_beta   90.00
_cell.angle_gamma   90.00
#
_symmetry.space_group_name_H-M   'P 1'
#
loop_
_entity.id
_entity.type
_entity.pdbx_description
1 polymer ?
#
loop_
_entity_poly.entity_id
_entity_poly.type
_entity_poly.pdbx_seq_one_letter_code
_entity_poly.pdbx_strand_id
1 'polypeptide(L)'
;MTKLQDLLRTDPDEEPFELSQRLLTRLQGFVPEPEGRELIEASFEWVDDFELEEEAQKRVDEQINEAWSMFVLLTAEERVWFYDKMLAVLEKETFCEPESARKTAKLAELFALRKASLESSYALRGELRLNHGRVLSLLGRWVGQAAALAPDAPVRQGLSRAAAAVFEIYFNHPHYMDDDDLRSEAAGLLPELIRAFYPACSPLHVYLLGYHDRYMVELAELIDFYMKLELPKERKGKAYLGLAKAFMGEGAPALERGIGPVLDILAQRMPAWTDAQFDEFIDTFVYYPLLRQPLLQIARSPDRRLVLDLVAGQNRQTDLERQAAQTLREANRVVARIAADTMPSGEGGVQFRDFNFKLSVIEELMYKQQVLQPRFDIGVFVQEYALREISIAAEGDRPIPEIREYFERLVLTEQDLAHVTKLVVAGGQQVHHQIVPFGSGEDGYFDVHSLEDLCHLPNLRVLQAIGLLKADPSPAIERGLILIQE
;
A
#
# COMPACT_ATOMS: atom_id res chain seq x y z
N MET A 1 -23.18 11.81 44.62
CA MET A 1 -23.91 10.75 43.91
C MET A 1 -24.22 11.28 42.52
N THR A 2 -23.76 10.59 41.48
CA THR A 2 -24.08 10.91 40.09
C THR A 2 -25.47 10.39 39.73
N LYS A 3 -26.08 10.93 38.66
CA LYS A 3 -27.35 10.41 38.14
C LYS A 3 -27.29 8.91 37.85
N LEU A 4 -26.14 8.42 37.39
CA LEU A 4 -25.92 7.01 37.11
C LEU A 4 -25.93 6.16 38.39
N GLN A 5 -25.24 6.61 39.44
CA GLN A 5 -25.25 5.94 40.75
C GLN A 5 -26.66 5.90 41.34
N ASP A 6 -27.42 7.00 41.24
CA ASP A 6 -28.82 7.06 41.70
C ASP A 6 -29.69 6.02 40.97
N LEU A 7 -29.57 5.93 39.64
CA LEU A 7 -30.34 4.99 38.82
C LEU A 7 -29.95 3.53 39.07
N LEU A 8 -28.66 3.25 39.28
CA LEU A 8 -28.17 1.90 39.60
C LEU A 8 -28.33 1.53 41.08
N ARG A 9 -28.77 2.47 41.92
CA ARG A 9 -28.96 2.34 43.38
C ARG A 9 -27.67 1.89 44.07
N THR A 10 -26.58 2.60 43.79
CA THR A 10 -25.25 2.26 44.29
C THR A 10 -24.73 3.27 45.30
N ASP A 11 -23.63 2.91 45.97
CA ASP A 11 -22.97 3.79 46.93
C ASP A 11 -22.26 4.95 46.20
N PRO A 12 -22.32 6.19 46.71
CA PRO A 12 -21.50 7.30 46.21
C PRO A 12 -20.02 7.00 46.01
N ASP A 13 -19.45 6.11 46.83
CA ASP A 13 -18.02 5.77 46.84
C ASP A 13 -17.71 4.52 45.99
N GLU A 14 -18.67 4.03 45.19
CA GLU A 14 -18.47 2.86 44.33
C GLU A 14 -17.43 3.14 43.23
N GLU A 15 -16.45 2.24 43.11
CA GLU A 15 -15.34 2.36 42.17
C GLU A 15 -15.82 2.30 40.71
N PRO A 16 -15.17 3.00 39.76
CA PRO A 16 -15.61 3.04 38.37
C PRO A 16 -15.80 1.67 37.72
N PHE A 17 -14.95 0.71 38.06
CA PHE A 17 -15.04 -0.68 37.59
C PHE A 17 -16.32 -1.39 38.03
N GLU A 18 -16.73 -1.21 39.29
CA GLU A 18 -17.94 -1.84 39.82
C GLU A 18 -19.18 -1.20 39.19
N LEU A 19 -19.15 0.13 39.03
CA LEU A 19 -20.25 0.87 38.43
C LEU A 19 -20.43 0.56 36.94
N SER A 20 -19.35 0.45 36.15
CA SER A 20 -19.43 0.03 34.74
C SER A 20 -19.90 -1.42 34.59
N GLN A 21 -19.47 -2.32 35.48
CA GLN A 21 -19.94 -3.70 35.48
C GLN A 21 -21.44 -3.79 35.78
N ARG A 22 -21.95 -2.97 36.71
CA ARG A 22 -23.39 -2.89 37.01
C ARG A 22 -24.19 -2.31 35.86
N LEU A 23 -23.71 -1.25 35.21
CA LEU A 23 -24.33 -0.70 34.01
C LEU A 23 -24.48 -1.78 32.94
N LEU A 24 -23.39 -2.51 32.65
CA LEU A 24 -23.40 -3.62 31.70
C LEU A 24 -24.42 -4.69 32.11
N THR A 25 -24.36 -5.17 33.36
CA THR A 25 -25.30 -6.20 33.86
C THR A 25 -26.75 -5.73 33.76
N ARG A 26 -27.02 -4.46 34.05
CA ARG A 26 -28.38 -3.89 34.00
C ARG A 26 -28.91 -3.84 32.58
N LEU A 27 -28.08 -3.43 31.61
CA LEU A 27 -28.47 -3.36 30.20
C LEU A 27 -28.52 -4.74 29.52
N GLN A 28 -27.76 -5.73 29.99
CA GLN A 28 -27.87 -7.13 29.54
C GLN A 28 -29.20 -7.80 29.95
N GLY A 29 -29.79 -7.42 31.10
CA GLY A 29 -30.98 -8.08 31.67
C GLY A 29 -32.36 -7.61 31.15
N PHE A 30 -32.37 -6.67 30.21
CA PHE A 30 -33.49 -5.89 29.70
C PHE A 30 -34.44 -5.20 30.69
N VAL A 31 -34.73 -3.94 30.34
CA VAL A 31 -35.46 -2.93 31.10
C VAL A 31 -36.52 -2.32 30.17
N PRO A 32 -37.81 -2.33 30.50
CA PRO A 32 -38.85 -1.66 29.71
C PRO A 32 -38.60 -0.14 29.65
N GLU A 33 -38.88 0.51 28.51
CA GLU A 33 -38.83 1.97 28.34
C GLU A 33 -39.56 2.69 29.50
N PRO A 34 -39.02 3.76 30.14
CA PRO A 34 -37.96 4.71 29.73
C PRO A 34 -36.56 4.51 30.39
N GLU A 35 -36.42 3.56 31.32
CA GLU A 35 -35.24 3.48 32.21
C GLU A 35 -33.93 3.18 31.44
N GLY A 36 -33.98 2.43 30.34
CA GLY A 36 -32.80 2.17 29.50
C GLY A 36 -32.20 3.42 28.86
N ARG A 37 -33.03 4.32 28.32
CA ARG A 37 -32.59 5.61 27.75
C ARG A 37 -31.99 6.52 28.84
N GLU A 38 -32.59 6.54 30.03
CA GLU A 38 -32.07 7.31 31.18
C GLU A 38 -30.69 6.81 31.64
N LEU A 39 -30.47 5.49 31.67
CA LEU A 39 -29.18 4.88 31.99
C LEU A 39 -28.10 5.25 30.96
N ILE A 40 -28.45 5.24 29.67
CA ILE A 40 -27.52 5.66 28.61
C ILE A 40 -27.14 7.15 28.77
N GLU A 41 -28.12 8.05 28.92
CA GLU A 41 -27.83 9.47 29.12
C GLU A 41 -26.99 9.71 30.38
N ALA A 42 -27.33 9.06 31.50
CA ALA A 42 -26.56 9.15 32.74
C ALA A 42 -25.13 8.60 32.57
N SER A 43 -24.95 7.58 31.73
CA SER A 43 -23.62 7.06 31.41
C SER A 43 -22.79 8.04 30.57
N PHE A 44 -23.40 8.79 29.65
CA PHE A 44 -22.69 9.83 28.88
C PHE A 44 -22.15 10.94 29.78
N GLU A 45 -22.92 11.34 30.79
CA GLU A 45 -22.52 12.35 31.78
C GLU A 45 -21.42 11.84 32.73
N TRP A 46 -21.38 10.53 32.97
CA TRP A 46 -20.47 9.89 33.92
C TRP A 46 -19.09 9.55 33.32
N VAL A 47 -19.02 9.24 32.03
CA VAL A 47 -17.78 8.86 31.33
C VAL A 47 -16.64 9.86 31.59
N ASP A 48 -15.48 9.33 31.98
CA ASP A 48 -14.25 10.08 32.16
C ASP A 48 -13.00 9.19 32.04
N ASP A 49 -11.80 9.77 32.10
CA ASP A 49 -10.53 9.06 32.10
C ASP A 49 -10.14 8.47 33.49
N PHE A 50 -11.01 8.61 34.50
CA PHE A 50 -10.99 8.12 35.92
C PHE A 50 -9.65 8.04 36.69
N GLU A 51 -8.53 8.45 36.11
CA GLU A 51 -7.17 8.40 36.66
C GLU A 51 -6.75 7.00 37.15
N LEU A 52 -7.23 5.95 36.48
CA LEU A 52 -6.92 4.55 36.78
C LEU A 52 -5.64 4.06 36.08
N GLU A 53 -5.08 2.94 36.56
CA GLU A 53 -4.07 2.16 35.83
C GLU A 53 -4.59 1.79 34.42
N GLU A 54 -3.73 1.79 33.40
CA GLU A 54 -4.11 1.67 31.98
C GLU A 54 -5.01 0.46 31.70
N GLU A 55 -4.68 -0.71 32.26
CA GLU A 55 -5.46 -1.94 32.09
C GLU A 55 -6.81 -1.89 32.83
N ALA A 56 -6.91 -1.16 33.95
CA ALA A 56 -8.16 -0.97 34.67
C ALA A 56 -9.08 0.01 33.92
N GLN A 57 -8.54 1.14 33.44
CA GLN A 57 -9.30 2.08 32.61
C GLN A 57 -9.84 1.39 31.37
N LYS A 58 -9.00 0.62 30.68
CA LYS A 58 -9.41 -0.13 29.50
C LYS A 58 -10.56 -1.10 29.78
N ARG A 59 -10.57 -1.77 30.92
CA ARG A 59 -11.67 -2.67 31.30
C ARG A 59 -12.97 -1.92 31.56
N VAL A 60 -12.90 -0.74 32.21
CA VAL A 60 -14.05 0.15 32.39
C VAL A 60 -14.61 0.57 31.04
N ASP A 61 -13.74 1.02 30.13
CA ASP A 61 -14.11 1.45 28.78
C ASP A 61 -14.79 0.32 27.98
N GLU A 62 -14.22 -0.89 28.03
CA GLU A 62 -14.77 -2.08 27.38
C GLU A 62 -16.16 -2.41 27.93
N GLN A 63 -16.36 -2.36 29.27
CA GLN A 63 -17.66 -2.61 29.89
C GLN A 63 -18.72 -1.56 29.50
N ILE A 64 -18.34 -0.28 29.43
CA ILE A 64 -19.26 0.79 29.00
C ILE A 64 -19.66 0.61 27.53
N ASN A 65 -18.68 0.39 26.65
CA ASN A 65 -18.93 0.16 25.22
C ASN A 65 -19.78 -1.10 24.99
N GLU A 66 -19.59 -2.15 25.79
CA GLU A 66 -20.42 -3.34 25.75
C GLU A 66 -21.85 -3.05 26.21
N ALA A 67 -22.02 -2.28 27.28
CA ALA A 67 -23.34 -1.90 27.76
C ALA A 67 -24.11 -1.08 26.71
N TRP A 68 -23.45 -0.12 26.06
CA TRP A 68 -24.02 0.65 24.95
C TRP A 68 -24.33 -0.23 23.74
N SER A 69 -23.46 -1.20 23.43
CA SER A 69 -23.68 -2.17 22.35
C SER A 69 -24.92 -3.02 22.61
N MET A 70 -25.14 -3.47 23.85
CA MET A 70 -26.37 -4.17 24.23
C MET A 70 -27.60 -3.31 24.00
N PHE A 71 -27.53 -2.01 24.30
CA PHE A 71 -28.62 -1.07 24.07
C PHE A 71 -28.91 -0.81 22.58
N VAL A 72 -27.87 -0.65 21.77
CA VAL A 72 -28.00 -0.43 20.32
C VAL A 72 -28.59 -1.64 19.59
N LEU A 73 -28.44 -2.84 20.16
CA LEU A 73 -28.93 -4.10 19.57
C LEU A 73 -30.38 -4.43 19.92
N LEU A 74 -31.04 -3.65 20.78
CA LEU A 74 -32.39 -3.93 21.27
C LEU A 74 -33.46 -3.79 20.19
N THR A 75 -33.52 -2.60 19.61
CA THR A 75 -34.52 -2.20 18.61
C THR A 75 -33.87 -1.25 17.61
N ALA A 76 -34.49 -1.08 16.45
CA ALA A 76 -34.06 -0.06 15.50
C ALA A 76 -34.29 1.37 16.06
N GLU A 77 -35.35 1.58 16.84
CA GLU A 77 -35.66 2.88 17.44
C GLU A 77 -34.58 3.29 18.46
N GLU A 78 -34.14 2.37 19.32
CA GLU A 78 -33.10 2.61 20.32
C GLU A 78 -31.76 2.92 19.70
N ARG A 79 -31.44 2.23 18.61
CA ARG A 79 -30.22 2.51 17.85
C ARG A 79 -30.24 3.91 17.22
N VAL A 80 -31.33 4.27 16.53
CA VAL A 80 -31.48 5.60 15.91
C VAL A 80 -31.40 6.68 16.99
N TRP A 81 -32.12 6.48 18.10
CA TRP A 81 -32.10 7.41 19.23
C TRP A 81 -30.72 7.53 19.85
N PHE A 82 -30.01 6.42 20.09
CA PHE A 82 -28.65 6.41 20.65
C PHE A 82 -27.70 7.22 19.77
N TYR A 83 -27.72 6.98 18.46
CA TYR A 83 -26.83 7.64 17.51
C TYR A 83 -27.12 9.15 17.45
N ASP A 84 -28.39 9.53 17.37
CA ASP A 84 -28.81 10.93 17.35
C ASP A 84 -28.41 11.66 18.64
N LYS A 85 -28.64 11.04 19.80
CA LYS A 85 -28.25 11.57 21.11
C LYS A 85 -26.75 11.74 21.24
N MET A 86 -25.98 10.73 20.84
CA MET A 86 -24.52 10.79 20.86
C MET A 86 -24.02 11.97 20.04
N LEU A 87 -24.46 12.09 18.77
CA LEU A 87 -24.08 13.22 17.92
C LEU A 87 -24.54 14.56 18.51
N ALA A 88 -25.73 14.63 19.09
CA ALA A 88 -26.24 15.86 19.69
C ALA A 88 -25.42 16.31 20.92
N VAL A 89 -24.85 15.37 21.68
CA VAL A 89 -23.92 15.68 22.77
C VAL A 89 -22.61 16.22 22.20
N LEU A 90 -22.01 15.52 21.23
CA LEU A 90 -20.76 15.94 20.60
C LEU A 90 -20.89 17.31 19.92
N GLU A 91 -22.02 17.60 19.28
CA GLU A 91 -22.26 18.86 18.56
C GLU A 91 -22.37 20.09 19.46
N LYS A 92 -22.76 19.88 20.73
CA LYS A 92 -22.92 20.95 21.74
C LYS A 92 -21.60 21.35 22.38
N GLU A 93 -20.58 20.51 22.33
CA GLU A 93 -19.26 20.83 22.89
C GLU A 93 -18.67 22.06 22.19
N THR A 94 -18.27 23.04 23.00
CA THR A 94 -17.70 24.31 22.53
C THR A 94 -16.18 24.34 22.61
N PHE A 95 -15.56 23.36 23.29
CA PHE A 95 -14.14 23.32 23.60
C PHE A 95 -13.68 24.63 24.23
N CYS A 96 -14.35 25.04 25.30
CA CYS A 96 -13.95 26.20 26.11
C CYS A 96 -13.37 25.78 27.46
N GLU A 97 -13.76 24.62 27.98
CA GLU A 97 -13.38 24.14 29.31
C GLU A 97 -12.59 22.82 29.20
N PRO A 98 -11.42 22.68 29.87
CA PRO A 98 -10.61 21.48 29.81
C PRO A 98 -11.33 20.19 30.22
N GLU A 99 -12.16 20.25 31.28
CA GLU A 99 -12.87 19.07 31.78
C GLU A 99 -13.91 18.57 30.77
N SER A 100 -14.72 19.50 30.21
CA SER A 100 -15.71 19.18 29.17
C SER A 100 -15.03 18.60 27.92
N ALA A 101 -13.94 19.22 27.47
CA ALA A 101 -13.16 18.75 26.34
C ALA A 101 -12.60 17.33 26.54
N ARG A 102 -12.13 17.01 27.77
CA ARG A 102 -11.65 15.67 28.13
C ARG A 102 -12.78 14.64 28.11
N LYS A 103 -13.93 14.96 28.73
CA LYS A 103 -15.10 14.06 28.73
C LYS A 103 -15.64 13.82 27.32
N THR A 104 -15.73 14.86 26.50
CA THR A 104 -16.16 14.75 25.10
C THR A 104 -15.19 13.88 24.29
N ALA A 105 -13.88 14.01 24.50
CA ALA A 105 -12.89 13.12 23.89
C ALA A 105 -13.13 11.65 24.26
N LYS A 106 -13.34 11.39 25.55
CA LYS A 106 -13.58 10.03 26.05
C LYS A 106 -14.87 9.44 25.49
N LEU A 107 -15.93 10.24 25.42
CA LEU A 107 -17.21 9.86 24.84
C LEU A 107 -17.05 9.47 23.36
N ALA A 108 -16.31 10.26 22.58
CA ALA A 108 -16.01 9.98 21.18
C ALA A 108 -15.17 8.70 21.01
N GLU A 109 -14.17 8.47 21.86
CA GLU A 109 -13.35 7.24 21.87
C GLU A 109 -14.22 5.99 22.10
N LEU A 110 -15.12 6.02 23.10
CA LEU A 110 -16.04 4.92 23.38
C LEU A 110 -17.07 4.71 22.27
N PHE A 111 -17.52 5.78 21.62
CA PHE A 111 -18.44 5.72 20.48
C PHE A 111 -17.79 5.09 19.24
N ALA A 112 -16.50 5.35 19.03
CA ALA A 112 -15.73 4.76 17.94
C ALA A 112 -15.21 3.35 18.23
N LEU A 113 -15.26 2.89 19.49
CA LEU A 113 -14.68 1.63 19.91
C LEU A 113 -15.44 0.41 19.33
N ARG A 114 -14.70 -0.51 18.70
CA ARG A 114 -15.21 -1.71 18.02
C ARG A 114 -15.22 -2.99 18.87
N LYS A 115 -14.82 -2.91 20.14
CA LYS A 115 -14.34 -4.07 20.92
C LYS A 115 -15.45 -5.00 21.43
N ALA A 116 -16.64 -4.48 21.74
CA ALA A 116 -17.68 -5.24 22.42
C ALA A 116 -18.38 -6.29 21.54
N SER A 117 -18.86 -5.91 20.35
CA SER A 117 -19.42 -6.88 19.41
C SER A 117 -19.33 -6.40 17.96
N LEU A 118 -19.03 -7.34 17.07
CA LEU A 118 -19.06 -7.09 15.64
C LEU A 118 -20.50 -6.74 15.19
N GLU A 119 -21.51 -7.34 15.83
CA GLU A 119 -22.93 -7.12 15.60
C GLU A 119 -23.38 -5.68 15.87
N SER A 120 -22.98 -5.07 16.99
CA SER A 120 -23.35 -3.67 17.28
C SER A 120 -22.71 -2.70 16.30
N SER A 121 -21.46 -2.97 15.90
CA SER A 121 -20.77 -2.20 14.86
C SER A 121 -21.56 -2.24 13.54
N TYR A 122 -21.96 -3.44 13.08
CA TYR A 122 -22.81 -3.58 11.89
C TYR A 122 -24.16 -2.86 12.03
N ALA A 123 -24.76 -2.89 13.21
CA ALA A 123 -26.03 -2.21 13.45
C ALA A 123 -25.86 -0.70 13.24
N LEU A 124 -24.76 -0.11 13.72
CA LEU A 124 -24.44 1.31 13.59
C LEU A 124 -24.10 1.75 12.17
N ARG A 125 -23.75 0.82 11.26
CA ARG A 125 -23.45 1.13 9.85
C ARG A 125 -24.56 1.93 9.18
N GLY A 126 -25.82 1.51 9.34
CA GLY A 126 -26.97 2.19 8.74
C GLY A 126 -27.11 3.62 9.25
N GLU A 127 -26.87 3.82 10.55
CA GLU A 127 -26.95 5.13 11.18
C GLU A 127 -25.81 6.07 10.73
N LEU A 128 -24.59 5.55 10.59
CA LEU A 128 -23.47 6.32 10.03
C LEU A 128 -23.82 6.82 8.63
N ARG A 129 -24.41 5.96 7.79
CA ARG A 129 -24.79 6.35 6.42
C ARG A 129 -25.88 7.42 6.40
N LEU A 130 -26.88 7.32 7.27
CA LEU A 130 -27.93 8.34 7.39
C LEU A 130 -27.40 9.67 7.96
N ASN A 131 -26.40 9.62 8.85
CA ASN A 131 -25.84 10.78 9.52
C ASN A 131 -24.50 11.26 8.94
N HIS A 132 -24.07 10.73 7.79
CA HIS A 132 -22.75 11.01 7.20
C HIS A 132 -22.46 12.50 7.09
N GLY A 133 -23.38 13.27 6.46
CA GLY A 133 -23.22 14.71 6.30
C GLY A 133 -23.18 15.47 7.64
N ARG A 134 -23.85 14.97 8.68
CA ARG A 134 -23.82 15.53 10.04
C ARG A 134 -22.46 15.30 10.69
N VAL A 135 -21.90 14.09 10.55
CA VAL A 135 -20.54 13.75 11.02
C VAL A 135 -19.49 14.60 10.31
N LEU A 136 -19.56 14.73 8.98
CA LEU A 136 -18.62 15.59 8.23
C LEU A 136 -18.71 17.06 8.65
N SER A 137 -19.94 17.57 8.84
CA SER A 137 -20.15 18.94 9.31
C SER A 137 -19.58 19.16 10.72
N LEU A 138 -19.72 18.18 11.61
CA LEU A 138 -19.12 18.21 12.95
C LEU A 138 -17.59 18.26 12.87
N LEU A 139 -16.97 17.32 12.15
CA LEU A 139 -15.52 17.24 11.98
C LEU A 139 -14.96 18.52 11.33
N GLY A 140 -15.60 19.03 10.28
CA GLY A 140 -15.19 20.27 9.61
C GLY A 140 -15.22 21.49 10.54
N ARG A 141 -16.25 21.62 11.39
CA ARG A 141 -16.29 22.68 12.43
C ARG A 141 -15.14 22.55 13.41
N TRP A 142 -14.87 21.33 13.89
CA TRP A 142 -13.78 21.06 14.84
C TRP A 142 -12.40 21.34 14.25
N VAL A 143 -12.14 20.95 13.01
CA VAL A 143 -10.92 21.32 12.27
C VAL A 143 -10.76 22.84 12.21
N GLY A 144 -11.83 23.58 11.90
CA GLY A 144 -11.81 25.05 11.89
C GLY A 144 -11.52 25.69 13.25
N GLN A 145 -11.98 25.09 14.34
CA GLN A 145 -11.71 25.57 15.71
C GLN A 145 -10.25 25.38 16.13
N ALA A 146 -9.57 24.36 15.61
CA ALA A 146 -8.20 24.02 16.00
C ALA A 146 -7.21 25.17 15.81
N ALA A 147 -7.40 25.98 14.75
CA ALA A 147 -6.54 27.11 14.43
C ALA A 147 -6.55 28.22 15.49
N ALA A 148 -7.66 28.36 16.25
CA ALA A 148 -7.81 29.38 17.29
C ALA A 148 -7.23 28.97 18.64
N LEU A 149 -6.87 27.69 18.82
CA LEU A 149 -6.40 27.14 20.09
C LEU A 149 -4.88 26.97 20.10
N ALA A 150 -4.24 27.28 21.23
CA ALA A 150 -2.79 27.05 21.37
C ALA A 150 -2.46 25.54 21.27
N PRO A 151 -1.34 25.15 20.62
CA PRO A 151 -0.98 23.75 20.40
C PRO A 151 -0.97 22.86 21.66
N ASP A 152 -0.46 23.38 22.78
CA ASP A 152 -0.33 22.64 24.05
C ASP A 152 -1.52 22.87 25.01
N ALA A 153 -2.59 23.54 24.58
CA ALA A 153 -3.75 23.78 25.45
C ALA A 153 -4.50 22.47 25.74
N PRO A 154 -4.85 22.16 27.01
CA PRO A 154 -5.61 20.96 27.36
C PRO A 154 -6.93 20.81 26.58
N VAL A 155 -7.58 21.94 26.32
CA VAL A 155 -8.79 22.03 25.49
C VAL A 155 -8.53 21.55 24.06
N ARG A 156 -7.40 21.93 23.46
CA ARG A 156 -7.01 21.49 22.11
C ARG A 156 -6.66 20.00 22.11
N GLN A 157 -6.08 19.49 23.18
CA GLN A 157 -5.82 18.06 23.33
C GLN A 157 -7.13 17.26 23.35
N GLY A 158 -8.14 17.72 24.11
CA GLY A 158 -9.48 17.12 24.10
C GLY A 158 -10.13 17.17 22.72
N LEU A 159 -10.11 18.33 22.06
CA LEU A 159 -10.59 18.48 20.67
C LEU A 159 -9.89 17.52 19.69
N SER A 160 -8.56 17.42 19.79
CA SER A 160 -7.74 16.55 18.95
C SER A 160 -8.10 15.09 19.13
N ARG A 161 -8.27 14.62 20.37
CA ARG A 161 -8.70 13.25 20.67
C ARG A 161 -10.11 12.97 20.17
N ALA A 162 -11.05 13.89 20.43
CA ALA A 162 -12.44 13.77 20.00
C ALA A 162 -12.55 13.67 18.47
N ALA A 163 -11.91 14.59 17.74
CA ALA A 163 -11.94 14.62 16.28
C ALA A 163 -11.32 13.37 15.65
N ALA A 164 -10.17 12.92 16.17
CA ALA A 164 -9.54 11.68 15.72
C ALA A 164 -10.46 10.47 15.94
N ALA A 165 -11.01 10.32 17.15
CA ALA A 165 -11.91 9.21 17.48
C ALA A 165 -13.19 9.22 16.63
N VAL A 166 -13.86 10.38 16.47
CA VAL A 166 -15.04 10.49 15.60
C VAL A 166 -14.71 10.12 14.16
N PHE A 167 -13.52 10.43 13.64
CA PHE A 167 -13.13 10.01 12.30
C PHE A 167 -12.96 8.49 12.18
N GLU A 168 -12.47 7.82 13.24
CA GLU A 168 -12.26 6.37 13.24
C GLU A 168 -13.56 5.56 13.11
N ILE A 169 -14.74 6.17 13.29
CA ILE A 169 -16.03 5.49 13.05
C ILE A 169 -16.18 5.01 11.59
N TYR A 170 -15.55 5.68 10.62
CA TYR A 170 -15.55 5.25 9.20
C TYR A 170 -14.82 3.94 8.96
N PHE A 171 -14.00 3.52 9.92
CA PHE A 171 -13.38 2.20 9.93
C PHE A 171 -14.09 1.23 10.88
N ASN A 172 -14.54 1.72 12.04
CA ASN A 172 -15.02 0.86 13.12
C ASN A 172 -16.50 0.49 13.02
N HIS A 173 -17.37 1.35 12.47
CA HIS A 173 -18.80 1.03 12.33
C HIS A 173 -19.10 0.16 11.09
N PRO A 174 -18.56 0.45 9.88
CA PRO A 174 -18.78 -0.40 8.71
C PRO A 174 -17.97 -1.71 8.74
N HIS A 175 -18.36 -2.69 7.91
CA HIS A 175 -17.53 -3.86 7.64
C HIS A 175 -16.31 -3.54 6.77
N TYR A 176 -15.27 -4.37 6.87
CA TYR A 176 -14.16 -4.35 5.93
C TYR A 176 -14.72 -4.72 4.54
N MET A 177 -14.61 -3.83 3.54
CA MET A 177 -15.12 -3.95 2.15
C MET A 177 -16.49 -3.28 1.84
N ASP A 178 -17.17 -2.66 2.79
CA ASP A 178 -18.42 -1.89 2.53
C ASP A 178 -18.22 -0.37 2.71
N ASP A 179 -19.03 0.45 2.03
CA ASP A 179 -19.12 1.92 2.14
C ASP A 179 -17.84 2.70 1.76
N ASP A 180 -17.16 2.26 0.70
CA ASP A 180 -16.02 3.00 0.14
C ASP A 180 -16.40 4.41 -0.34
N ASP A 181 -17.68 4.64 -0.66
CA ASP A 181 -18.22 5.97 -0.98
C ASP A 181 -18.14 6.93 0.21
N LEU A 182 -18.59 6.52 1.39
CA LEU A 182 -18.50 7.32 2.62
C LEU A 182 -17.03 7.55 3.03
N ARG A 183 -16.18 6.53 2.89
CA ARG A 183 -14.74 6.65 3.20
C ARG A 183 -14.04 7.60 2.25
N SER A 184 -14.37 7.55 0.97
CA SER A 184 -13.82 8.47 -0.04
C SER A 184 -14.22 9.92 0.25
N GLU A 185 -15.51 10.17 0.53
CA GLU A 185 -15.98 11.51 0.89
C GLU A 185 -15.35 12.01 2.20
N ALA A 186 -15.32 11.17 3.24
CA ALA A 186 -14.69 11.51 4.53
C ALA A 186 -13.18 11.73 4.42
N ALA A 187 -12.48 10.95 3.58
CA ALA A 187 -11.05 11.11 3.34
C ALA A 187 -10.71 12.51 2.80
N GLY A 188 -11.66 13.21 2.16
CA GLY A 188 -11.52 14.61 1.73
C GLY A 188 -11.14 15.57 2.86
N LEU A 189 -11.62 15.33 4.10
CA LEU A 189 -11.28 16.15 5.27
C LEU A 189 -9.98 15.74 5.95
N LEU A 190 -9.48 14.54 5.65
CA LEU A 190 -8.41 13.93 6.43
C LEU A 190 -7.08 14.69 6.36
N PRO A 191 -6.64 15.28 5.23
CA PRO A 191 -5.42 16.07 5.21
C PRO A 191 -5.47 17.28 6.15
N GLU A 192 -6.60 17.97 6.25
CA GLU A 192 -6.77 19.10 7.18
C GLU A 192 -6.85 18.62 8.63
N LEU A 193 -7.58 17.51 8.86
CA LEU A 193 -7.68 16.88 10.17
C LEU A 193 -6.31 16.46 10.70
N ILE A 194 -5.50 15.77 9.90
CA ILE A 194 -4.14 15.35 10.30
C ILE A 194 -3.28 16.59 10.59
N ARG A 195 -3.33 17.64 9.77
CA ARG A 195 -2.55 18.87 10.03
C ARG A 195 -2.98 19.56 11.33
N ALA A 196 -4.27 19.58 11.62
CA ALA A 196 -4.82 20.20 12.84
C ALA A 196 -4.53 19.39 14.11
N PHE A 197 -4.57 18.05 14.00
CA PHE A 197 -4.68 17.11 15.13
C PHE A 197 -3.67 15.96 15.07
N TYR A 198 -2.51 16.18 14.44
CA TYR A 198 -1.45 15.18 14.29
C TYR A 198 -1.07 14.41 15.58
N PRO A 199 -1.11 14.98 16.82
CA PRO A 199 -0.75 14.23 18.01
C PRO A 199 -1.70 13.06 18.30
N ALA A 200 -3.00 13.24 18.02
CA ALA A 200 -4.02 12.21 18.27
C ALA A 200 -4.23 11.26 17.09
N CYS A 201 -3.80 11.65 15.89
CA CYS A 201 -3.95 10.81 14.70
C CYS A 201 -3.13 9.50 14.83
N SER A 202 -3.77 8.42 14.42
CA SER A 202 -3.25 7.04 14.47
C SER A 202 -2.90 6.52 13.07
N PRO A 203 -2.23 5.36 12.94
CA PRO A 203 -2.00 4.72 11.64
C PRO A 203 -3.31 4.41 10.89
N LEU A 204 -4.44 4.30 11.58
CA LEU A 204 -5.73 4.09 10.96
C LEU A 204 -6.17 5.29 10.11
N HIS A 205 -5.84 6.51 10.54
CA HIS A 205 -6.09 7.71 9.76
C HIS A 205 -5.30 7.63 8.44
N VAL A 206 -4.01 7.28 8.51
CA VAL A 206 -3.17 7.10 7.30
C VAL A 206 -3.71 6.02 6.37
N TYR A 207 -4.27 4.94 6.92
CA TYR A 207 -4.96 3.92 6.12
C TYR A 207 -6.18 4.51 5.40
N LEU A 208 -7.03 5.25 6.12
CA LEU A 208 -8.21 5.89 5.54
C LEU A 208 -7.87 6.98 4.51
N LEU A 209 -6.68 7.60 4.60
CA LEU A 209 -6.17 8.50 3.55
C LEU A 209 -6.09 7.81 2.19
N GLY A 210 -5.89 6.48 2.17
CA GLY A 210 -5.86 5.67 0.95
C GLY A 210 -7.11 5.79 0.07
N TYR A 211 -8.24 6.20 0.64
CA TYR A 211 -9.51 6.45 -0.07
C TYR A 211 -9.62 7.86 -0.69
N HIS A 212 -8.66 8.76 -0.42
CA HIS A 212 -8.65 10.10 -0.99
C HIS A 212 -8.31 10.06 -2.49
N ASP A 213 -9.11 10.73 -3.32
CA ASP A 213 -8.92 10.78 -4.79
C ASP A 213 -7.55 11.30 -5.21
N ARG A 214 -6.96 12.17 -4.38
CA ARG A 214 -5.61 12.74 -4.59
C ARG A 214 -4.58 12.17 -3.63
N TYR A 215 -4.70 10.89 -3.28
CA TYR A 215 -3.85 10.21 -2.28
C TYR A 215 -2.36 10.54 -2.42
N MET A 216 -1.79 10.43 -3.62
CA MET A 216 -0.35 10.68 -3.83
C MET A 216 0.06 12.10 -3.50
N VAL A 217 -0.78 13.07 -3.85
CA VAL A 217 -0.52 14.48 -3.56
C VAL A 217 -0.58 14.71 -2.06
N GLU A 218 -1.64 14.23 -1.40
CA GLU A 218 -1.80 14.45 0.04
C GLU A 218 -0.75 13.69 0.86
N LEU A 219 -0.30 12.51 0.41
CA LEU A 219 0.80 11.80 1.03
C LEU A 219 2.08 12.66 1.01
N ALA A 220 2.45 13.20 -0.16
CA ALA A 220 3.63 14.05 -0.30
C ALA A 220 3.54 15.33 0.55
N GLU A 221 2.38 16.00 0.51
CA GLU A 221 2.14 17.25 1.25
C GLU A 221 2.10 17.01 2.77
N LEU A 222 1.61 15.86 3.24
CA LEU A 222 1.67 15.50 4.66
C LEU A 222 3.09 15.15 5.10
N ILE A 223 3.90 14.51 4.25
CA ILE A 223 5.33 14.29 4.53
C ILE A 223 6.02 15.64 4.71
N ASP A 224 5.86 16.58 3.77
CA ASP A 224 6.43 17.93 3.86
C ASP A 224 5.96 18.67 5.12
N PHE A 225 4.66 18.59 5.43
CA PHE A 225 4.11 19.14 6.67
C PHE A 225 4.83 18.59 7.91
N TYR A 226 4.97 17.27 8.02
CA TYR A 226 5.64 16.65 9.17
C TYR A 226 7.13 16.98 9.25
N MET A 227 7.82 17.15 8.13
CA MET A 227 9.21 17.62 8.12
C MET A 227 9.32 19.05 8.64
N LYS A 228 8.34 19.91 8.33
CA LYS A 228 8.31 21.30 8.79
C LYS A 228 7.81 21.50 10.21
N LEU A 229 7.24 20.48 10.84
CA LEU A 229 6.90 20.55 12.26
C LEU A 229 8.18 20.62 13.11
N GLU A 230 8.38 21.76 13.77
CA GLU A 230 9.48 22.00 14.71
C GLU A 230 9.24 21.30 16.05
N LEU A 231 9.14 19.97 16.00
CA LEU A 231 8.89 19.11 17.14
C LEU A 231 9.82 17.90 17.10
N PRO A 232 10.25 17.39 18.26
CA PRO A 232 10.98 16.14 18.30
C PRO A 232 10.08 15.00 17.78
N LYS A 233 10.72 13.99 17.17
CA LYS A 233 10.06 12.83 16.52
C LYS A 233 9.01 12.17 17.39
N GLU A 234 9.26 12.05 18.69
CA GLU A 234 8.38 11.41 19.68
C GLU A 234 7.06 12.17 19.88
N ARG A 235 7.04 13.48 19.57
CA ARG A 235 5.86 14.34 19.69
C ARG A 235 5.07 14.47 18.39
N LYS A 236 5.52 13.92 17.27
CA LYS A 236 4.81 13.98 15.97
C LYS A 236 3.60 13.03 15.86
N GLY A 237 3.31 12.26 16.91
CA GLY A 237 2.14 11.37 16.96
C GLY A 237 2.33 10.06 16.19
N LYS A 238 1.36 9.14 16.32
CA LYS A 238 1.47 7.79 15.76
C LYS A 238 1.24 7.74 14.24
N ALA A 239 0.42 8.65 13.72
CA ALA A 239 0.18 8.79 12.27
C ALA A 239 1.47 9.10 11.50
N TYR A 240 2.41 9.83 12.09
CA TYR A 240 3.70 10.15 11.47
C TYR A 240 4.47 8.89 11.02
N LEU A 241 4.62 7.91 11.92
CA LEU A 241 5.25 6.63 11.61
C LEU A 241 4.38 5.75 10.70
N GLY A 242 3.05 5.90 10.79
CA GLY A 242 2.11 5.30 9.84
C GLY A 242 2.34 5.79 8.41
N LEU A 243 2.57 7.10 8.24
CA LEU A 243 2.83 7.74 6.95
C LEU A 243 4.12 7.20 6.32
N ALA A 244 5.18 7.05 7.12
CA ALA A 244 6.42 6.44 6.67
C ALA A 244 6.23 5.01 6.15
N LYS A 245 5.42 4.20 6.86
CA LYS A 245 5.09 2.85 6.41
C LYS A 245 4.25 2.85 5.13
N ALA A 246 3.30 3.78 4.99
CA ALA A 246 2.49 3.92 3.79
C ALA A 246 3.29 4.43 2.57
N PHE A 247 4.41 5.11 2.79
CA PHE A 247 5.32 5.62 1.76
C PHE A 247 6.32 4.57 1.26
N MET A 248 7.04 3.87 2.18
CA MET A 248 8.18 3.01 1.82
C MET A 248 8.14 1.59 2.39
N GLY A 249 7.18 1.30 3.27
CA GLY A 249 7.05 0.00 3.93
C GLY A 249 6.73 -1.17 2.98
N GLU A 250 6.63 -2.36 3.55
CA GLU A 250 6.16 -3.55 2.85
C GLU A 250 4.64 -3.45 2.61
N GLY A 251 4.19 -3.69 1.36
CA GLY A 251 2.79 -3.46 0.96
C GLY A 251 2.36 -1.99 1.03
N ALA A 252 3.31 -1.06 0.90
CA ALA A 252 3.03 0.38 0.95
C ALA A 252 2.14 0.80 -0.24
N PRO A 253 0.97 1.43 0.00
CA PRO A 253 0.07 1.84 -1.08
C PRO A 253 0.72 2.83 -2.06
N ALA A 254 1.71 3.62 -1.61
CA ALA A 254 2.46 4.53 -2.48
C ALA A 254 3.31 3.78 -3.52
N LEU A 255 3.85 2.61 -3.16
CA LEU A 255 4.62 1.77 -4.08
C LEU A 255 3.70 1.00 -5.03
N GLU A 256 2.58 0.46 -4.53
CA GLU A 256 1.60 -0.28 -5.36
C GLU A 256 0.99 0.59 -6.46
N ARG A 257 0.80 1.88 -6.19
CA ARG A 257 0.22 2.86 -7.12
C ARG A 257 1.29 3.63 -7.93
N GLY A 258 2.57 3.31 -7.75
CA GLY A 258 3.72 3.95 -8.38
C GLY A 258 4.19 5.22 -7.66
N ILE A 259 5.44 5.24 -7.20
CA ILE A 259 5.95 6.30 -6.32
C ILE A 259 6.19 7.67 -7.00
N GLY A 260 6.32 7.68 -8.33
CA GLY A 260 6.74 8.84 -9.13
C GLY A 260 6.04 10.17 -8.78
N PRO A 261 4.70 10.24 -8.74
CA PRO A 261 3.97 11.47 -8.42
C PRO A 261 4.30 12.04 -7.03
N VAL A 262 4.59 11.18 -6.05
CA VAL A 262 5.01 11.60 -4.71
C VAL A 262 6.40 12.21 -4.77
N LEU A 263 7.32 11.58 -5.50
CA LEU A 263 8.70 12.05 -5.65
C LEU A 263 8.78 13.39 -6.39
N ASP A 264 7.96 13.60 -7.42
CA ASP A 264 7.92 14.87 -8.16
C ASP A 264 7.57 16.06 -7.26
N ILE A 265 6.66 15.84 -6.30
CA ILE A 265 6.29 16.86 -5.31
C ILE A 265 7.41 17.01 -4.29
N LEU A 266 7.90 15.92 -3.70
CA LEU A 266 8.96 15.98 -2.69
C LEU A 266 10.25 16.62 -3.23
N ALA A 267 10.61 16.38 -4.50
CA ALA A 267 11.74 17.01 -5.16
C ALA A 267 11.67 18.55 -5.16
N GLN A 268 10.45 19.12 -5.20
CA GLN A 268 10.23 20.56 -5.16
C GLN A 268 10.24 21.09 -3.71
N ARG A 269 9.92 20.25 -2.72
CA ARG A 269 9.82 20.64 -1.30
C ARG A 269 11.14 20.51 -0.55
N MET A 270 11.88 19.42 -0.80
CA MET A 270 13.14 19.09 -0.14
C MET A 270 14.19 20.22 -0.15
N PRO A 271 14.35 21.03 -1.20
CA PRO A 271 15.28 22.17 -1.18
C PRO A 271 15.02 23.18 -0.06
N ALA A 272 13.77 23.32 0.39
CA ALA A 272 13.40 24.23 1.47
C ALA A 272 13.63 23.64 2.87
N TRP A 273 13.90 22.34 2.98
CA TRP A 273 14.17 21.69 4.27
C TRP A 273 15.58 22.02 4.77
N THR A 274 15.71 22.12 6.08
CA THR A 274 17.02 22.13 6.74
C THR A 274 17.67 20.74 6.66
N ASP A 275 18.99 20.68 6.85
CA ASP A 275 19.68 19.39 6.83
C ASP A 275 19.19 18.45 7.95
N ALA A 276 18.77 18.99 9.10
CA ALA A 276 18.17 18.19 10.17
C ALA A 276 16.81 17.59 9.77
N GLN A 277 15.96 18.35 9.07
CA GLN A 277 14.68 17.85 8.55
C GLN A 277 14.90 16.81 7.46
N PHE A 278 15.87 17.04 6.57
CA PHE A 278 16.24 16.10 5.52
C PHE A 278 16.80 14.79 6.09
N ASP A 279 17.65 14.88 7.11
CA ASP A 279 18.18 13.71 7.82
C ASP A 279 17.08 12.95 8.56
N GLU A 280 16.12 13.66 9.18
CA GLU A 280 14.95 13.02 9.79
C GLU A 280 14.08 12.29 8.75
N PHE A 281 13.91 12.86 7.55
CA PHE A 281 13.24 12.19 6.44
C PHE A 281 13.93 10.88 6.07
N ILE A 282 15.26 10.89 5.93
CA ILE A 282 16.02 9.67 5.61
C ILE A 282 15.85 8.62 6.72
N ASP A 283 16.05 9.00 7.98
CA ASP A 283 15.89 8.08 9.11
C ASP A 283 14.47 7.49 9.17
N THR A 284 13.45 8.35 9.06
CA THR A 284 12.07 7.98 9.37
C THR A 284 11.27 7.46 8.17
N PHE A 285 11.46 8.03 6.99
CA PHE A 285 10.71 7.64 5.79
C PHE A 285 11.47 6.67 4.90
N VAL A 286 12.79 6.60 4.99
CA VAL A 286 13.58 5.64 4.19
C VAL A 286 13.93 4.39 5.01
N TYR A 287 14.57 4.54 6.17
CA TYR A 287 15.12 3.38 6.90
C TYR A 287 14.16 2.76 7.92
N TYR A 288 13.42 3.55 8.69
CA TYR A 288 12.48 3.04 9.69
C TYR A 288 11.41 2.06 9.13
N PRO A 289 10.88 2.22 7.90
CA PRO A 289 9.94 1.24 7.35
C PRO A 289 10.59 -0.09 6.92
N LEU A 290 11.93 -0.15 6.86
CA LEU A 290 12.71 -1.23 6.24
C LEU A 290 13.59 -2.02 7.23
N LEU A 291 13.35 -1.91 8.53
CA LEU A 291 14.26 -2.32 9.64
C LEU A 291 14.83 -3.75 9.61
N ARG A 292 14.31 -4.68 8.80
CA ARG A 292 14.82 -6.06 8.74
C ARG A 292 15.97 -6.24 7.76
N GLN A 293 15.80 -5.81 6.50
CA GLN A 293 16.79 -5.99 5.44
C GLN A 293 16.74 -4.83 4.43
N PRO A 294 17.12 -3.60 4.82
CA PRO A 294 16.95 -2.43 3.96
C PRO A 294 17.59 -2.58 2.58
N LEU A 295 18.84 -3.07 2.53
CA LEU A 295 19.57 -3.25 1.28
C LEU A 295 18.83 -4.17 0.30
N LEU A 296 18.34 -5.32 0.77
CA LEU A 296 17.65 -6.30 -0.07
C LEU A 296 16.28 -5.77 -0.51
N GLN A 297 15.53 -5.15 0.42
CA GLN A 297 14.22 -4.58 0.13
C GLN A 297 14.30 -3.41 -0.85
N ILE A 298 15.37 -2.62 -0.81
CA ILE A 298 15.67 -1.56 -1.78
C ILE A 298 16.09 -2.18 -3.12
N ALA A 299 17.03 -3.13 -3.12
CA ALA A 299 17.52 -3.76 -4.36
C ALA A 299 16.38 -4.37 -5.20
N ARG A 300 15.40 -5.00 -4.55
CA ARG A 300 14.26 -5.65 -5.20
C ARG A 300 13.14 -4.70 -5.63
N SER A 301 13.20 -3.41 -5.29
CA SER A 301 12.14 -2.46 -5.60
C SER A 301 12.70 -1.28 -6.42
N PRO A 302 12.32 -1.13 -7.70
CA PRO A 302 12.73 0.03 -8.49
C PRO A 302 12.25 1.34 -7.84
N ASP A 303 11.02 1.39 -7.35
CA ASP A 303 10.46 2.56 -6.67
C ASP A 303 11.24 2.98 -5.42
N ARG A 304 11.64 2.02 -4.57
CA ARG A 304 12.49 2.34 -3.41
C ARG A 304 13.87 2.86 -3.83
N ARG A 305 14.42 2.39 -4.94
CA ARG A 305 15.67 2.94 -5.50
C ARG A 305 15.48 4.37 -6.00
N LEU A 306 14.36 4.69 -6.65
CA LEU A 306 14.02 6.06 -7.05
C LEU A 306 13.95 7.02 -5.85
N VAL A 307 13.46 6.56 -4.70
CA VAL A 307 13.50 7.37 -3.46
C VAL A 307 14.93 7.67 -3.03
N LEU A 308 15.83 6.69 -3.08
CA LEU A 308 17.23 6.90 -2.75
C LEU A 308 17.95 7.76 -3.80
N ASP A 309 17.61 7.64 -5.08
CA ASP A 309 18.10 8.52 -6.14
C ASP A 309 17.70 9.98 -5.87
N LEU A 310 16.43 10.21 -5.49
CA LEU A 310 15.95 11.55 -5.11
C LEU A 310 16.74 12.12 -3.93
N VAL A 311 16.93 11.32 -2.88
CA VAL A 311 17.71 11.70 -1.68
C VAL A 311 19.15 12.02 -2.05
N ALA A 312 19.85 11.13 -2.76
CA ALA A 312 21.22 11.35 -3.18
C ALA A 312 21.37 12.54 -4.16
N GLY A 313 20.32 12.86 -4.91
CA GLY A 313 20.26 14.00 -5.80
C GLY A 313 20.19 15.37 -5.11
N GLN A 314 19.90 15.43 -3.80
CA GLN A 314 19.84 16.69 -3.06
C GLN A 314 21.22 17.31 -2.76
N ASN A 315 22.30 16.51 -2.77
CA ASN A 315 23.68 16.93 -2.57
C ASN A 315 23.93 17.72 -1.26
N ARG A 316 23.29 17.33 -0.16
CA ARG A 316 23.30 18.02 1.15
C ARG A 316 24.56 17.81 2.01
N GLN A 317 25.43 16.86 1.65
CA GLN A 317 26.67 16.50 2.35
C GLN A 317 26.50 15.95 3.78
N THR A 318 25.31 15.45 4.14
CA THR A 318 25.05 14.87 5.46
C THR A 318 25.56 13.42 5.57
N ASP A 319 25.73 12.90 6.80
CA ASP A 319 26.11 11.50 7.01
C ASP A 319 25.01 10.54 6.53
N LEU A 320 23.74 10.85 6.78
CA LEU A 320 22.61 10.02 6.36
C LEU A 320 22.41 10.04 4.84
N GLU A 321 22.66 11.16 4.16
CA GLU A 321 22.66 11.20 2.70
C GLU A 321 23.78 10.31 2.14
N ARG A 322 24.99 10.39 2.69
CA ARG A 322 26.11 9.53 2.28
C ARG A 322 25.79 8.05 2.48
N GLN A 323 25.13 7.70 3.58
CA GLN A 323 24.63 6.35 3.85
C GLN A 323 23.57 5.91 2.82
N ALA A 324 22.61 6.77 2.50
CA ALA A 324 21.58 6.51 1.49
C ALA A 324 22.23 6.30 0.11
N ALA A 325 23.12 7.19 -0.32
CA ALA A 325 23.84 7.08 -1.58
C ALA A 325 24.71 5.81 -1.65
N GLN A 326 25.33 5.39 -0.53
CA GLN A 326 26.04 4.11 -0.46
C GLN A 326 25.09 2.92 -0.59
N THR A 327 23.97 2.94 0.14
CA THR A 327 22.95 1.88 0.09
C THR A 327 22.42 1.71 -1.33
N LEU A 328 22.17 2.81 -2.05
CA LEU A 328 21.78 2.80 -3.46
C LEU A 328 22.84 2.15 -4.36
N ARG A 329 24.12 2.53 -4.20
CA ARG A 329 25.22 1.91 -4.97
C ARG A 329 25.33 0.42 -4.72
N GLU A 330 25.21 0.00 -3.47
CA GLU A 330 25.23 -1.42 -3.09
C GLU A 330 24.02 -2.16 -3.64
N ALA A 331 22.83 -1.58 -3.56
CA ALA A 331 21.61 -2.14 -4.13
C ALA A 331 21.76 -2.34 -5.64
N ASN A 332 22.27 -1.35 -6.36
CA ASN A 332 22.53 -1.45 -7.79
C ASN A 332 23.60 -2.50 -8.14
N ARG A 333 24.58 -2.76 -7.26
CA ARG A 333 25.52 -3.88 -7.44
C ARG A 333 24.86 -5.24 -7.23
N VAL A 334 23.98 -5.37 -6.24
CA VAL A 334 23.20 -6.60 -6.00
C VAL A 334 22.33 -6.90 -7.23
N VAL A 335 21.64 -5.88 -7.73
CA VAL A 335 20.83 -5.90 -8.96
C VAL A 335 21.68 -6.30 -10.17
N ALA A 336 22.83 -5.67 -10.38
CA ALA A 336 23.73 -6.01 -11.48
C ALA A 336 24.28 -7.43 -11.40
N ARG A 337 24.57 -7.93 -10.18
CA ARG A 337 25.01 -9.31 -9.96
C ARG A 337 23.89 -10.29 -10.30
N ILE A 338 22.66 -10.06 -9.83
CA ILE A 338 21.53 -10.92 -10.18
C ILE A 338 21.29 -10.90 -11.68
N ALA A 339 21.30 -9.72 -12.32
CA ALA A 339 21.19 -9.62 -13.78
C ALA A 339 22.29 -10.41 -14.50
N ALA A 340 23.53 -10.35 -14.03
CA ALA A 340 24.64 -11.11 -14.61
C ALA A 340 24.49 -12.62 -14.43
N ASP A 341 23.88 -13.07 -13.33
CA ASP A 341 23.62 -14.49 -13.07
C ASP A 341 22.40 -15.00 -13.87
N THR A 342 21.42 -14.14 -14.17
CA THR A 342 20.17 -14.51 -14.89
C THR A 342 20.27 -14.33 -16.42
N MET A 343 21.10 -13.40 -16.90
CA MET A 343 21.23 -13.08 -18.34
C MET A 343 22.50 -13.67 -18.94
N PRO A 344 22.46 -14.23 -20.14
CA PRO A 344 23.66 -14.70 -20.84
C PRO A 344 24.66 -13.54 -21.05
N SER A 345 25.96 -13.86 -21.06
CA SER A 345 27.02 -12.85 -21.20
C SER A 345 26.93 -12.05 -22.50
N GLY A 346 26.41 -12.64 -23.59
CA GLY A 346 26.39 -12.04 -24.93
C GLY A 346 27.76 -12.06 -25.63
N GLU A 347 28.83 -12.45 -24.92
CA GLU A 347 30.20 -12.44 -25.43
C GLU A 347 30.66 -13.84 -25.86
N GLY A 348 31.46 -13.91 -26.93
CA GLY A 348 32.14 -15.14 -27.37
C GLY A 348 31.33 -16.07 -28.28
N GLY A 349 30.11 -15.67 -28.69
CA GLY A 349 29.25 -16.44 -29.61
C GLY A 349 29.28 -15.96 -31.05
N VAL A 350 28.71 -16.77 -31.94
CA VAL A 350 28.46 -16.41 -33.34
C VAL A 350 27.43 -15.28 -33.41
N GLN A 351 27.72 -14.26 -34.22
CA GLN A 351 26.85 -13.10 -34.41
C GLN A 351 25.86 -13.36 -35.54
N PHE A 352 24.56 -13.33 -35.23
CA PHE A 352 23.49 -13.48 -36.21
C PHE A 352 23.06 -12.11 -36.73
N ARG A 353 22.89 -11.98 -38.04
CA ARG A 353 22.37 -10.78 -38.68
C ARG A 353 20.86 -10.62 -38.49
N ASP A 354 20.13 -11.73 -38.43
CA ASP A 354 18.69 -11.76 -38.19
C ASP A 354 18.36 -12.46 -36.86
N PHE A 355 17.77 -11.70 -35.94
CA PHE A 355 17.39 -12.21 -34.63
C PHE A 355 16.34 -13.33 -34.72
N ASN A 356 15.37 -13.24 -35.62
CA ASN A 356 14.32 -14.25 -35.76
C ASN A 356 14.85 -15.53 -36.42
N PHE A 357 15.88 -15.41 -37.27
CA PHE A 357 16.64 -16.59 -37.72
C PHE A 357 17.35 -17.27 -36.55
N LYS A 358 18.00 -16.49 -35.67
CA LYS A 358 18.60 -17.00 -34.43
C LYS A 358 17.57 -17.72 -33.55
N LEU A 359 16.36 -17.20 -33.41
CA LEU A 359 15.29 -17.86 -32.66
C LEU A 359 14.92 -19.23 -33.23
N SER A 360 14.87 -19.37 -34.56
CA SER A 360 14.62 -20.68 -35.20
C SER A 360 15.73 -21.70 -34.89
N VAL A 361 16.97 -21.24 -34.82
CA VAL A 361 18.12 -22.08 -34.42
C VAL A 361 18.03 -22.47 -32.94
N ILE A 362 17.62 -21.53 -32.08
CA ILE A 362 17.40 -21.80 -30.66
C ILE A 362 16.24 -22.78 -30.47
N GLU A 363 15.15 -22.69 -31.25
CA GLU A 363 14.07 -23.67 -31.22
C GLU A 363 14.60 -25.08 -31.45
N GLU A 364 15.35 -25.26 -32.53
CA GLU A 364 15.90 -26.55 -32.89
C GLU A 364 16.85 -27.08 -31.80
N LEU A 365 17.81 -26.27 -31.36
CA LEU A 365 18.84 -26.72 -30.42
C LEU A 365 18.33 -26.88 -28.98
N MET A 366 17.50 -25.97 -28.48
CA MET A 366 17.03 -25.94 -27.09
C MET A 366 15.79 -26.79 -26.89
N TYR A 367 14.77 -26.65 -27.74
CA TYR A 367 13.46 -27.26 -27.53
C TYR A 367 13.27 -28.59 -28.27
N LYS A 368 13.86 -28.76 -29.46
CA LYS A 368 13.78 -30.05 -30.20
C LYS A 368 14.88 -31.02 -29.80
N GLN A 369 16.13 -30.59 -29.89
CA GLN A 369 17.31 -31.44 -29.66
C GLN A 369 17.79 -31.45 -28.21
N GLN A 370 17.44 -30.44 -27.40
CA GLN A 370 17.84 -30.31 -26.00
C GLN A 370 19.37 -30.21 -25.78
N VAL A 371 20.10 -29.71 -26.78
CA VAL A 371 21.55 -29.45 -26.74
C VAL A 371 21.86 -28.24 -25.87
N LEU A 372 21.09 -27.16 -26.00
CA LEU A 372 21.25 -25.97 -25.17
C LEU A 372 20.57 -26.19 -23.82
N GLN A 373 21.36 -26.17 -22.75
CA GLN A 373 20.90 -26.38 -21.37
C GLN A 373 21.40 -25.26 -20.44
N PRO A 374 20.61 -24.88 -19.43
CA PRO A 374 19.24 -25.34 -19.16
C PRO A 374 18.24 -24.85 -20.22
N ARG A 375 17.15 -25.61 -20.43
CA ARG A 375 16.01 -25.15 -21.24
C ARG A 375 15.42 -23.88 -20.61
N PHE A 376 15.29 -22.81 -21.39
CA PHE A 376 14.62 -21.59 -20.94
C PHE A 376 13.12 -21.84 -20.75
N ASP A 377 12.62 -21.40 -19.60
CA ASP A 377 11.21 -21.43 -19.22
C ASP A 377 10.82 -20.08 -18.64
N ILE A 378 9.84 -19.41 -19.25
CA ILE A 378 9.35 -18.11 -18.80
C ILE A 378 8.83 -18.16 -17.36
N GLY A 379 8.15 -19.24 -16.95
CA GLY A 379 7.58 -19.37 -15.61
C GLY A 379 8.66 -19.38 -14.53
N VAL A 380 9.80 -20.01 -14.81
CA VAL A 380 10.99 -19.96 -13.93
C VAL A 380 11.65 -18.58 -13.99
N PHE A 381 11.85 -18.05 -15.20
CA PHE A 381 12.52 -16.76 -15.39
C PHE A 381 11.81 -15.62 -14.63
N VAL A 382 10.48 -15.50 -14.73
CA VAL A 382 9.75 -14.42 -14.05
C VAL A 382 9.77 -14.55 -12.51
N GLN A 383 9.97 -15.75 -11.97
CA GLN A 383 10.12 -15.95 -10.53
C GLN A 383 11.50 -15.51 -10.02
N GLU A 384 12.53 -15.66 -10.86
CA GLU A 384 13.92 -15.40 -10.50
C GLU A 384 14.40 -14.00 -10.90
N TYR A 385 13.71 -13.35 -11.85
CA TYR A 385 14.09 -12.05 -12.37
C TYR A 385 13.89 -10.93 -11.34
N ALA A 386 14.99 -10.39 -10.82
CA ALA A 386 14.94 -9.45 -9.70
C ALA A 386 14.89 -7.97 -10.08
N LEU A 387 15.00 -7.62 -11.37
CA LEU A 387 15.07 -6.20 -11.79
C LEU A 387 13.70 -5.51 -11.74
N ARG A 388 12.63 -6.28 -11.99
CA ARG A 388 11.23 -5.89 -11.84
C ARG A 388 10.35 -7.13 -11.76
N GLU A 389 9.14 -6.97 -11.25
CA GLU A 389 8.09 -7.99 -11.40
C GLU A 389 7.65 -8.04 -12.87
N ILE A 390 7.58 -9.26 -13.42
CA ILE A 390 7.08 -9.52 -14.78
C ILE A 390 5.76 -10.28 -14.62
N SER A 391 4.65 -9.63 -14.99
CA SER A 391 3.34 -10.27 -14.92
C SER A 391 2.97 -10.83 -16.28
N ILE A 392 3.08 -12.16 -16.43
CA ILE A 392 2.66 -12.86 -17.66
C ILE A 392 1.21 -12.54 -18.00
N ALA A 393 0.33 -12.43 -16.99
CA ALA A 393 -1.08 -12.13 -17.19
C ALA A 393 -1.33 -10.73 -17.77
N ALA A 394 -0.48 -9.74 -17.43
CA ALA A 394 -0.64 -8.36 -17.86
C ALA A 394 0.18 -8.01 -19.11
N GLU A 395 1.29 -8.72 -19.36
CA GLU A 395 2.27 -8.38 -20.41
C GLU A 395 2.38 -9.44 -21.52
N GLY A 396 1.72 -10.59 -21.37
CA GLY A 396 1.93 -11.76 -22.23
C GLY A 396 1.37 -11.66 -23.65
N ASP A 397 0.65 -10.60 -23.98
CA ASP A 397 0.07 -10.32 -25.30
C ASP A 397 1.05 -9.66 -26.28
N ARG A 398 2.23 -9.23 -25.80
CA ARG A 398 3.29 -8.60 -26.59
C ARG A 398 4.68 -9.12 -26.17
N PRO A 399 5.74 -8.87 -26.98
CA PRO A 399 7.08 -9.32 -26.61
C PRO A 399 7.53 -8.74 -25.27
N ILE A 400 7.86 -9.63 -24.33
CA ILE A 400 8.43 -9.23 -23.04
C ILE A 400 9.91 -8.87 -23.27
N PRO A 401 10.32 -7.59 -23.05
CA PRO A 401 11.64 -7.10 -23.44
C PRO A 401 12.80 -7.90 -22.84
N GLU A 402 12.70 -8.31 -21.59
CA GLU A 402 13.75 -9.00 -20.85
C GLU A 402 14.00 -10.41 -21.37
N ILE A 403 12.93 -11.09 -21.80
CA ILE A 403 13.02 -12.43 -22.38
C ILE A 403 13.58 -12.34 -23.80
N ARG A 404 13.16 -11.32 -24.55
CA ARG A 404 13.76 -11.03 -25.85
C ARG A 404 15.26 -10.77 -25.71
N GLU A 405 15.66 -9.91 -24.77
CA GLU A 405 17.07 -9.62 -24.48
C GLU A 405 17.83 -10.90 -24.10
N TYR A 406 17.21 -11.81 -23.33
CA TYR A 406 17.83 -13.09 -22.97
C TYR A 406 18.24 -13.89 -24.22
N PHE A 407 17.33 -14.05 -25.17
CA PHE A 407 17.61 -14.78 -26.41
C PHE A 407 18.54 -14.01 -27.36
N GLU A 408 18.48 -12.69 -27.37
CA GLU A 408 19.44 -11.85 -28.10
C GLU A 408 20.87 -12.09 -27.57
N ARG A 409 21.02 -12.20 -26.25
CA ARG A 409 22.32 -12.42 -25.59
C ARG A 409 22.75 -13.88 -25.51
N LEU A 410 21.85 -14.84 -25.76
CA LEU A 410 22.17 -16.26 -25.67
C LEU A 410 23.33 -16.62 -26.61
N VAL A 411 24.42 -17.12 -26.03
CA VAL A 411 25.65 -17.45 -26.75
C VAL A 411 25.47 -18.79 -27.45
N LEU A 412 25.64 -18.81 -28.78
CA LEU A 412 25.67 -20.00 -29.59
C LEU A 412 27.08 -20.17 -30.17
N THR A 413 27.72 -21.29 -29.87
CA THR A 413 29.07 -21.61 -30.37
C THR A 413 28.99 -22.33 -31.72
N GLU A 414 30.07 -22.30 -32.49
CA GLU A 414 30.14 -23.09 -33.74
C GLU A 414 29.87 -24.59 -33.51
N GLN A 415 30.25 -25.11 -32.33
CA GLN A 415 29.97 -26.49 -31.95
C GLN A 415 28.46 -26.73 -31.77
N ASP A 416 27.73 -25.81 -31.15
CA ASP A 416 26.28 -25.91 -31.02
C ASP A 416 25.62 -25.91 -32.40
N LEU A 417 26.01 -24.97 -33.25
CA LEU A 417 25.45 -24.78 -34.60
C LEU A 417 25.70 -25.96 -35.54
N ALA A 418 26.78 -26.72 -35.32
CA ALA A 418 27.06 -27.94 -36.06
C ALA A 418 26.02 -29.06 -35.82
N HIS A 419 25.21 -28.99 -34.76
CA HIS A 419 24.13 -29.97 -34.51
C HIS A 419 22.88 -29.73 -35.38
N VAL A 420 22.74 -28.54 -35.98
CA VAL A 420 21.57 -28.20 -36.80
C VAL A 420 21.67 -28.87 -38.17
N THR A 421 20.84 -29.88 -38.40
CA THR A 421 20.76 -30.61 -39.68
C THR A 421 19.45 -30.33 -40.45
N LYS A 422 18.40 -29.96 -39.72
CA LYS A 422 17.13 -29.44 -40.23
C LYS A 422 16.80 -28.17 -39.46
N LEU A 423 16.30 -27.15 -40.16
CA LEU A 423 15.81 -25.93 -39.56
C LEU A 423 14.39 -25.67 -40.03
N VAL A 424 13.51 -25.34 -39.08
CA VAL A 424 12.10 -24.99 -39.35
C VAL A 424 11.90 -23.52 -38.99
N VAL A 425 11.46 -22.73 -39.96
CA VAL A 425 11.06 -21.32 -39.80
C VAL A 425 9.53 -21.28 -39.89
N ALA A 426 8.86 -21.29 -38.74
CA ALA A 426 7.39 -21.35 -38.67
C ALA A 426 6.84 -20.64 -37.42
N GLY A 427 5.59 -20.17 -37.50
CA GLY A 427 4.86 -19.60 -36.37
C GLY A 427 4.54 -20.62 -35.27
N GLY A 428 4.24 -20.11 -34.07
CA GLY A 428 3.81 -20.96 -32.94
C GLY A 428 4.88 -21.89 -32.35
N GLN A 429 6.17 -21.59 -32.55
CA GLN A 429 7.25 -22.36 -31.95
C GLN A 429 7.35 -22.13 -30.44
N GLN A 430 7.95 -23.07 -29.70
CA GLN A 430 8.04 -22.99 -28.24
C GLN A 430 8.80 -21.73 -27.80
N VAL A 431 9.87 -21.37 -28.52
CA VAL A 431 10.63 -20.14 -28.30
C VAL A 431 9.77 -18.88 -28.45
N HIS A 432 8.83 -18.85 -29.40
CA HIS A 432 7.90 -17.72 -29.59
C HIS A 432 6.98 -17.57 -28.38
N HIS A 433 6.45 -18.68 -27.87
CA HIS A 433 5.61 -18.68 -26.66
C HIS A 433 6.38 -18.37 -25.38
N GLN A 434 7.72 -18.41 -25.38
CA GLN A 434 8.49 -17.85 -24.27
C GLN A 434 8.54 -16.32 -24.32
N ILE A 435 8.61 -15.73 -25.51
CA ILE A 435 8.73 -14.26 -25.70
C ILE A 435 7.37 -13.57 -25.65
N VAL A 436 6.35 -14.19 -26.27
CA VAL A 436 4.95 -13.72 -26.31
C VAL A 436 4.03 -14.88 -25.89
N PRO A 437 3.80 -15.07 -24.57
CA PRO A 437 3.04 -16.19 -24.03
C PRO A 437 1.64 -16.40 -24.62
N PHE A 438 0.92 -15.31 -24.89
CA PHE A 438 -0.43 -15.33 -25.46
C PHE A 438 -0.45 -15.05 -26.97
N GLY A 439 0.72 -14.97 -27.60
CA GLY A 439 0.87 -14.64 -29.01
C GLY A 439 0.38 -15.77 -29.91
N SER A 440 -0.28 -15.40 -31.00
CA SER A 440 -0.73 -16.36 -32.02
C SER A 440 0.43 -16.91 -32.84
N GLY A 441 1.53 -16.15 -32.91
CA GLY A 441 2.67 -16.45 -33.77
C GLY A 441 2.52 -15.94 -35.20
N GLU A 442 1.39 -15.31 -35.54
CA GLU A 442 1.11 -14.69 -36.85
C GLU A 442 1.16 -13.15 -36.82
N ASP A 443 1.53 -12.58 -35.67
CA ASP A 443 1.45 -11.14 -35.38
C ASP A 443 2.63 -10.33 -36.01
N GLY A 444 3.41 -10.95 -36.90
CA GLY A 444 4.57 -10.36 -37.59
C GLY A 444 5.83 -10.17 -36.74
N TYR A 445 5.76 -10.37 -35.42
CA TYR A 445 6.92 -10.21 -34.52
C TYR A 445 8.12 -11.12 -34.85
N PHE A 446 7.86 -12.27 -35.50
CA PHE A 446 8.84 -13.33 -35.71
C PHE A 446 9.19 -13.54 -37.19
N ASP A 447 8.90 -12.58 -38.07
CA ASP A 447 9.26 -12.64 -39.48
C ASP A 447 10.79 -12.70 -39.66
N VAL A 448 11.25 -13.62 -40.51
CA VAL A 448 12.68 -13.77 -40.87
C VAL A 448 12.93 -13.03 -42.18
N HIS A 449 13.80 -12.02 -42.14
CA HIS A 449 14.08 -11.11 -43.25
C HIS A 449 15.43 -11.35 -43.92
N SER A 450 16.32 -12.14 -43.32
CA SER A 450 17.61 -12.53 -43.92
C SER A 450 17.93 -14.02 -43.74
N LEU A 451 18.54 -14.62 -44.76
CA LEU A 451 19.11 -15.98 -44.74
C LEU A 451 20.64 -16.01 -44.79
N GLU A 452 21.31 -14.86 -44.64
CA GLU A 452 22.78 -14.80 -44.66
C GLU A 452 23.43 -15.65 -43.54
N ASP A 453 22.72 -15.81 -42.42
CA ASP A 453 23.15 -16.59 -41.26
C ASP A 453 23.21 -18.11 -41.52
N LEU A 454 22.74 -18.58 -42.69
CA LEU A 454 22.95 -19.97 -43.12
C LEU A 454 24.43 -20.35 -43.11
N CYS A 455 25.35 -19.40 -43.35
CA CYS A 455 26.79 -19.67 -43.34
C CYS A 455 27.27 -20.25 -41.99
N HIS A 456 26.57 -19.98 -40.90
CA HIS A 456 26.90 -20.46 -39.56
C HIS A 456 26.44 -21.90 -39.26
N LEU A 457 25.64 -22.52 -40.13
CA LEU A 457 25.04 -23.84 -39.91
C LEU A 457 25.67 -24.89 -40.84
N PRO A 458 26.90 -25.39 -40.59
CA PRO A 458 27.67 -26.16 -41.58
C PRO A 458 27.04 -27.50 -41.97
N ASN A 459 26.23 -28.10 -41.10
CA ASN A 459 25.62 -29.41 -41.31
C ASN A 459 24.14 -29.36 -41.73
N LEU A 460 23.59 -28.16 -41.97
CA LEU A 460 22.21 -27.98 -42.39
C LEU A 460 21.96 -28.61 -43.76
N ARG A 461 20.89 -29.39 -43.88
CA ARG A 461 20.48 -30.07 -45.13
C ARG A 461 19.07 -29.70 -45.57
N VAL A 462 18.19 -29.43 -44.62
CA VAL A 462 16.77 -29.16 -44.86
C VAL A 462 16.38 -27.83 -44.23
N LEU A 463 15.83 -26.93 -45.03
CA LEU A 463 15.20 -25.70 -44.57
C LEU A 463 13.70 -25.79 -44.88
N GLN A 464 12.88 -25.83 -43.84
CA GLN A 464 11.43 -25.82 -43.97
C GLN A 464 10.91 -24.46 -43.54
N ALA A 465 10.21 -23.74 -44.41
CA ALA A 465 9.72 -22.39 -44.16
C ALA A 465 8.21 -22.32 -44.40
N ILE A 466 7.46 -21.91 -43.37
CA ILE A 466 5.99 -21.80 -43.40
C ILE A 466 5.60 -20.42 -42.86
N GLY A 467 5.04 -19.55 -43.72
CA GLY A 467 4.43 -18.26 -43.37
C GLY A 467 5.37 -17.12 -42.95
N LEU A 468 6.44 -17.40 -42.19
CA LEU A 468 7.30 -16.39 -41.55
C LEU A 468 8.56 -16.00 -42.34
N LEU A 469 8.92 -16.73 -43.40
CA LEU A 469 10.08 -16.37 -44.22
C LEU A 469 9.73 -15.24 -45.19
N LYS A 470 10.26 -14.04 -44.98
CA LYS A 470 10.15 -12.88 -45.88
C LYS A 470 11.43 -12.63 -46.70
N ALA A 471 12.52 -13.31 -46.35
CA ALA A 471 13.80 -13.23 -47.03
C ALA A 471 13.78 -13.89 -48.42
N ASP A 472 14.72 -13.49 -49.30
CA ASP A 472 14.99 -14.17 -50.58
C ASP A 472 15.52 -15.60 -50.32
N PRO A 473 14.92 -16.66 -50.91
CA PRO A 473 15.37 -18.04 -50.75
C PRO A 473 16.66 -18.38 -51.51
N SER A 474 17.17 -17.51 -52.39
CA SER A 474 18.36 -17.76 -53.22
C SER A 474 19.58 -18.30 -52.43
N PRO A 475 19.94 -17.76 -51.25
CA PRO A 475 21.05 -18.29 -50.45
C PRO A 475 20.88 -19.78 -50.06
N ALA A 476 19.66 -20.24 -49.83
CA ALA A 476 19.40 -21.65 -49.51
C ALA A 476 19.59 -22.56 -50.74
N ILE A 477 19.18 -22.08 -51.91
CA ILE A 477 19.30 -22.79 -53.20
C ILE A 477 20.77 -22.92 -53.60
N GLU A 478 21.53 -21.82 -53.52
CA GLU A 478 22.97 -21.79 -53.84
C GLU A 478 23.77 -22.77 -52.97
N ARG A 479 23.34 -22.95 -51.72
CA ARG A 479 23.94 -23.88 -50.77
C ARG A 479 23.47 -25.33 -50.97
N GLY A 480 22.55 -25.58 -51.90
CA GLY A 480 22.02 -26.92 -52.21
C GLY A 480 21.12 -27.50 -51.11
N LEU A 481 20.47 -26.65 -50.31
CA LEU A 481 19.55 -27.09 -49.26
C LEU A 481 18.24 -27.60 -49.86
N ILE A 482 17.65 -28.62 -49.22
CA ILE A 482 16.28 -29.03 -49.52
C ILE A 482 15.36 -27.98 -48.91
N LEU A 483 14.76 -27.17 -49.77
CA LEU A 483 13.80 -26.14 -49.38
C LEU A 483 12.38 -26.69 -49.45
N ILE A 484 11.67 -26.66 -48.32
CA ILE A 484 10.26 -27.03 -48.23
C ILE A 484 9.48 -25.76 -47.90
N GLN A 485 8.67 -25.30 -48.86
CA GLN A 485 7.75 -24.17 -48.71
C GLN A 485 6.32 -24.68 -48.86
N GLU A 486 5.41 -24.19 -48.01
CA GLU A 486 3.95 -24.37 -48.19
C GLU A 486 3.34 -23.16 -48.91
#